data_AF-A0A966J522-F1
#
_entry.id   AF-A0A966J522-F1
#
_cell.length_a   1.000
_cell.length_b   1.000
_cell.length_c   1.000
_cell.angle_alpha   90.00
_cell.angle_beta   90.00
_cell.angle_gamma   90.00
#
_symmetry.space_group_name_H-M   'P 1'
#
loop_
_entity.id
_entity.type
_entity.pdbx_description
1 polymer ?
#
loop_
_entity_poly.entity_id
_entity_poly.type
_entity_poly.pdbx_seq_one_letter_code
_entity_poly.pdbx_strand_id
1 'polypeptide(L)' 'MSGPIVVTEAIRPVPTSEEAAAIAAAVEALWPRPVPAVASERGSTAWRFSGRWWTDEPVSSPGAVTRPW' A
#
# COMPACT_ATOMS: atom_id res chain seq x y z
N MET A 1 18.41 7.68 13.36
CA MET A 1 17.95 6.88 14.53
C MET A 1 16.44 6.76 14.40
N SER A 2 15.90 5.57 14.10
CA SER A 2 14.45 5.36 14.00
C SER A 2 13.88 5.16 15.40
N GLY A 3 12.94 6.01 15.82
CA GLY A 3 12.21 5.84 17.06
C GLY A 3 11.11 4.76 16.92
N PRO A 4 10.62 4.19 18.03
CA PRO A 4 9.52 3.24 17.99
C PRO A 4 8.23 3.95 17.57
N ILE A 5 7.52 3.38 16.59
CA ILE A 5 6.15 3.80 16.27
C ILE A 5 5.26 3.19 17.36
N VAL A 6 4.74 4.03 18.25
CA VAL A 6 3.73 3.63 19.24
C VAL A 6 2.37 4.00 18.66
N VAL A 7 1.60 2.99 18.22
CA VAL A 7 0.21 3.20 17.82
C VAL A 7 -0.65 3.10 19.06
N THR A 8 -1.08 4.26 19.60
CA THR A 8 -1.90 4.36 20.82
C THR A 8 -3.40 4.44 20.56
N GLU A 9 -3.84 4.56 19.31
CA GLU A 9 -5.26 4.77 19.01
C GLU A 9 -6.00 3.43 18.97
N ALA A 10 -7.02 3.29 19.84
CA ALA A 10 -7.89 2.13 19.84
C ALA A 10 -8.91 2.26 18.69
N ILE A 11 -9.05 1.23 17.86
CA ILE A 11 -10.06 1.20 16.80
C ILE A 11 -11.45 1.22 17.45
N ARG A 12 -12.30 2.16 17.02
CA ARG A 12 -13.68 2.33 17.50
C ARG A 12 -14.66 2.30 16.30
N PRO A 13 -15.80 1.61 16.44
CA PRO A 13 -16.24 0.86 17.62
C PRO A 13 -15.41 -0.41 17.87
N VAL A 14 -15.41 -0.89 19.12
CA VAL A 14 -14.77 -2.17 19.46
C VAL A 14 -15.61 -3.28 18.84
N PRO A 15 -15.03 -4.20 18.06
CA PRO A 15 -15.77 -5.33 17.52
C PRO A 15 -16.28 -6.21 18.65
N THR A 16 -17.46 -6.77 18.45
CA THR A 16 -17.96 -7.87 19.29
C THR A 16 -17.06 -9.10 19.15
N SER A 17 -17.13 -10.02 20.11
CA SER A 17 -16.35 -11.27 20.05
C SER A 17 -16.64 -12.08 18.78
N GLU A 18 -17.87 -12.04 18.29
CA GLU A 18 -18.28 -12.72 17.04
C GLU A 18 -17.65 -12.05 15.82
N GLU A 19 -17.70 -10.73 15.72
CA GLU A 19 -17.06 -9.98 14.63
C GLU A 19 -15.54 -10.17 14.63
N ALA A 20 -14.91 -10.13 15.81
CA ALA A 20 -13.47 -10.37 15.94
C ALA A 20 -13.09 -11.79 15.47
N ALA A 21 -13.90 -12.80 15.82
CA ALA A 21 -13.69 -14.17 15.37
C ALA A 21 -13.89 -14.31 13.85
N ALA A 22 -14.91 -13.68 13.28
CA ALA A 22 -15.16 -13.69 11.84
C ALA A 22 -14.02 -13.02 11.05
N ILE A 23 -13.51 -11.88 11.54
CA ILE A 23 -12.36 -11.18 10.93
C ILE A 23 -11.12 -12.07 10.98
N ALA A 24 -10.81 -12.67 12.14
CA ALA A 24 -9.66 -13.56 12.28
C ALA A 24 -9.76 -14.76 11.34
N ALA A 25 -10.94 -15.40 11.25
CA ALA A 25 -11.18 -16.51 10.34
C ALA A 25 -11.01 -16.11 8.87
N ALA A 26 -11.51 -14.94 8.47
CA ALA A 26 -11.36 -14.42 7.11
C ALA A 26 -9.90 -14.12 6.77
N VAL A 27 -9.14 -13.54 7.70
CA VAL A 27 -7.70 -13.29 7.53
C VAL A 27 -7.00 -14.63 7.31
N GLU A 28 -7.17 -15.61 8.19
CA GLU A 28 -6.51 -16.91 8.06
C GLU A 28 -6.88 -17.64 6.76
N ALA A 29 -8.15 -17.56 6.35
CA ALA A 29 -8.63 -18.22 5.13
C ALA A 29 -8.09 -17.57 3.84
N LEU A 30 -7.91 -16.24 3.84
CA LEU A 30 -7.58 -15.46 2.65
C LEU A 30 -6.14 -14.96 2.63
N TRP A 31 -5.38 -15.13 3.72
CA TRP A 31 -4.04 -14.61 3.78
C TRP A 31 -3.18 -15.27 2.70
N PRO A 32 -2.51 -14.47 1.86
CA PRO A 32 -1.64 -15.03 0.84
C PRO A 32 -0.53 -15.83 1.50
N ARG A 33 -0.43 -17.10 1.14
CA ARG A 33 0.72 -17.91 1.55
C ARG A 33 1.97 -17.39 0.85
N PRO A 34 3.15 -17.44 1.49
CA PRO A 34 4.40 -17.13 0.83
C PRO A 34 4.56 -18.05 -0.37
N VAL A 35 4.33 -17.52 -1.58
CA VAL A 35 4.66 -18.19 -2.83
C VAL A 35 6.13 -17.83 -3.11
N PRO A 36 6.99 -18.80 -3.48
CA PRO A 36 8.34 -18.47 -3.92
C PRO A 36 8.27 -17.41 -5.02
N ALA A 37 9.13 -16.39 -4.91
CA ALA A 37 9.14 -15.28 -5.85
C ALA A 37 9.37 -15.83 -7.26
N VAL A 38 8.31 -15.82 -8.07
CA VAL A 38 8.46 -15.93 -9.51
C VAL A 38 9.17 -14.65 -9.93
N ALA A 39 10.18 -14.74 -10.80
CA ALA A 39 10.87 -13.57 -11.31
C ALA A 39 9.89 -12.73 -12.17
N SER A 40 9.08 -11.91 -11.51
CA SER A 40 8.34 -10.86 -12.18
C SER A 40 9.33 -9.75 -12.53
N GLU A 41 9.23 -9.24 -13.75
CA GLU A 41 9.87 -8.00 -14.12
C GLU A 41 9.52 -6.96 -13.04
N ARG A 42 10.55 -6.35 -12.44
CA ARG A 42 10.34 -5.33 -11.41
C ARG A 42 9.54 -4.20 -12.02
N GLY A 43 8.23 -4.20 -11.77
CA GLY A 43 7.34 -3.10 -12.13
C GLY A 43 7.90 -1.80 -11.57
N SER A 44 7.60 -0.69 -12.24
CA SER A 44 8.07 0.63 -11.81
C SER A 44 7.74 0.86 -10.33
N THR A 45 8.76 1.13 -9.52
CA THR A 45 8.62 1.52 -8.11
C THR A 45 8.17 2.97 -7.96
N ALA A 46 7.98 3.70 -9.07
CA ALA A 46 7.44 5.04 -9.04
C ALA A 46 5.97 5.00 -8.63
N TRP A 47 5.67 5.63 -7.50
CA TRP A 47 4.31 5.74 -7.00
C TRP A 47 3.48 6.59 -7.99
N ARG A 48 2.58 5.95 -8.74
CA ARG A 48 1.77 6.63 -9.78
C ARG A 48 0.80 7.69 -9.23
N PHE A 49 0.77 7.88 -7.91
CA PHE A 49 -0.04 8.87 -7.21
C PHE A 49 0.80 9.92 -6.45
N SER A 50 2.14 9.90 -6.52
CA SER A 50 2.97 10.91 -5.85
C SER A 50 2.91 12.31 -6.50
N GLY A 51 2.18 12.46 -7.62
CA GLY A 51 1.96 13.74 -8.31
C GLY A 51 0.49 14.14 -8.36
N ARG A 52 -0.19 14.24 -7.20
CA ARG A 52 -1.62 14.61 -7.14
C ARG A 52 -1.82 16.13 -6.92
N TRP A 53 -2.93 16.59 -7.49
CA TRP A 53 -3.40 17.94 -7.83
C TRP A 53 -3.27 19.10 -6.83
N TRP A 54 -2.98 18.86 -5.56
CA TRP A 54 -2.76 19.93 -4.58
C TRP A 54 -1.34 20.50 -4.64
N THR A 55 -0.48 19.93 -5.50
CA THR A 55 0.91 20.34 -5.67
C THR A 55 1.01 21.07 -6.99
N ASP A 56 1.31 22.38 -6.96
CA ASP A 56 1.49 23.23 -8.15
C ASP A 56 2.80 22.93 -8.91
N GLU A 57 3.70 22.11 -8.34
CA GLU A 57 4.93 21.71 -9.02
C GLU A 57 4.71 20.45 -9.87
N PRO A 58 4.86 20.54 -11.20
CA PRO A 58 4.98 19.35 -12.02
C PRO A 58 6.26 18.64 -11.61
N VAL A 59 6.16 17.34 -11.31
CA VAL A 59 7.33 16.46 -11.23
C VAL A 59 8.06 16.54 -12.57
N SER A 60 9.08 17.38 -12.62
CA SER A 60 9.93 17.53 -13.79
C SER A 60 10.73 16.24 -13.93
N SER A 61 10.19 15.30 -14.71
CA SER A 61 11.00 14.21 -15.23
C SER A 61 11.85 14.76 -16.38
N PRO A 62 13.19 14.72 -16.30
CA PRO A 62 14.05 15.08 -17.43
C PRO A 62 13.98 13.92 -18.42
N GLY A 63 13.10 14.03 -19.40
CA GLY A 63 12.89 12.99 -20.40
C GLY A 63 11.70 13.29 -21.25
N ALA A 64 11.90 14.15 -22.24
CA ALA A 64 10.97 14.48 -23.31
C ALA A 64 10.14 13.25 -23.72
N VAL A 65 8.85 13.28 -23.41
CA VAL A 65 7.88 12.44 -24.09
C VAL A 65 7.67 13.05 -25.47
N THR A 66 8.29 12.46 -26.49
CA THR A 66 7.73 12.49 -27.83
C THR A 66 7.40 11.06 -28.20
N ARG A 67 6.12 10.73 -28.24
CA ARG A 67 5.64 9.51 -28.91
C ARG A 67 4.46 9.90 -29.79
N PRO A 68 4.63 9.88 -31.13
CA PRO A 68 3.56 10.10 -32.09
C PRO A 68 2.86 8.77 -32.39
N TRP A 69 2.04 8.35 -31.43
CA TRP A 69 0.88 7.46 -31.57
C TRP A 69 0.18 7.39 -30.22
#